data_AF-A0AA38GUB4-F1
#
_entry.id   AF-A0AA38GUB4-F1
#
_cell.length_a   1.000
_cell.length_b   1.000
_cell.length_c   1.000
_cell.angle_alpha   90.00
_cell.angle_beta   90.00
_cell.angle_gamma   90.00
#
_symmetry.space_group_name_H-M   'P 1'
#
loop_
_entity.id
_entity.type
_entity.pdbx_description
1 polymer ?
#
loop_
_entity_poly.entity_id
_entity_poly.type
_entity_poly.pdbx_seq_one_letter_code
_entity_poly.pdbx_strand_id
1 'polypeptide(L)'
;MQTENNITTNQWLEYSKQLYEQESEKVPPPNIMVKDTLFTNEDIMQEFKKLATDFKKDFDMVPRSKMWNRLEELGVPAHYRATIHRLYEQEKDKIKTHAGLSEGFKSDIGVKQGCPISPTLFGLYIDELEDWINKFRGMATIAQLRCAKVSSLHVPQANRSGFSNGRIAVDFKGSFSSTSLFCKGNHIDATGRGLNVSRIKCTLAEQEPKVEKKTLLHELYEQQGQSPWYDNLRRPVSDLKPLIESGVRGITSNPTIFEKAIISSDAYDAQFRQLINGGKEIEDTYWELVIKDIQDACELFEPIYDQTGGADGYVSVEVSPRLALETEQTIEAAKWLHKRVNHRNVYIKIPATAECIPSIKKVISLGISVNVTLIFSLPRYEAVIDAYLEGLESCEAKDLSKVTSVASFFVSRVDTLIDKRLEKIGTEAALALRGKAATAQAALAYKLYQEKFSGPRWEALEKKGARKQRVLWASTSVKNPAYPDTLYVNPLIGPDSVTTMPDQALQAFMDHGTVSRTIDANFEEAEKIYDAIRKTGIDWDEVGSLLELEGVESFKKSFDSLLSSLGEKANSLKSKS
;
A
#
# COMPACT_ATOMS: atom_id res chain seq x y z
N MET A 1 -2.23 -28.27 20.39
CA MET A 1 -3.13 -29.39 20.71
C MET A 1 -4.20 -29.50 19.63
N GLN A 2 -4.74 -30.68 19.33
CA GLN A 2 -6.00 -30.83 18.59
C GLN A 2 -6.95 -31.63 19.50
N THR A 3 -8.14 -31.10 19.77
CA THR A 3 -9.19 -31.74 20.56
C THR A 3 -10.47 -31.77 19.74
N GLU A 4 -11.06 -32.96 19.60
CA GLU A 4 -12.34 -33.19 18.93
C GLU A 4 -13.45 -33.54 19.93
N ASN A 5 -14.68 -33.16 19.53
CA ASN A 5 -16.01 -33.70 19.87
C ASN A 5 -16.91 -33.00 20.91
N ASN A 6 -17.83 -32.17 20.36
CA ASN A 6 -19.29 -32.35 20.29
C ASN A 6 -20.10 -32.68 21.56
N ILE A 7 -20.63 -31.64 22.20
CA ILE A 7 -21.88 -31.70 22.99
C ILE A 7 -22.95 -30.96 22.19
N THR A 8 -24.14 -31.57 22.03
CA THR A 8 -25.20 -30.97 21.20
C THR A 8 -25.98 -29.89 21.96
N THR A 9 -26.46 -28.87 21.23
CA THR A 9 -27.15 -27.68 21.74
C THR A 9 -28.34 -28.01 22.66
N ASN A 10 -29.00 -29.15 22.48
CA ASN A 10 -30.14 -29.56 23.30
C ASN A 10 -29.72 -30.03 24.71
N GLN A 11 -28.54 -30.64 24.86
CA GLN A 11 -27.98 -30.99 26.18
C GLN A 11 -27.57 -29.73 26.96
N TRP A 12 -27.26 -28.65 26.25
CA TRP A 12 -26.89 -27.34 26.81
C TRP A 12 -28.10 -26.59 27.43
N LEU A 13 -29.30 -26.75 26.85
CA LEU A 13 -30.52 -26.07 27.27
C LEU A 13 -31.19 -26.67 28.52
N GLU A 14 -31.10 -27.99 28.70
CA GLU A 14 -31.60 -28.66 29.92
C GLU A 14 -30.71 -28.38 31.14
N TYR A 15 -29.39 -28.34 30.94
CA TYR A 15 -28.44 -28.11 32.03
C TYR A 15 -28.44 -26.65 32.53
N SER A 16 -28.64 -25.69 31.63
CA SER A 16 -28.69 -24.25 31.96
C SER A 16 -29.95 -23.86 32.74
N LYS A 17 -31.07 -24.58 32.59
CA LYS A 17 -32.28 -24.37 33.39
C LYS A 17 -32.09 -24.77 34.86
N GLN A 18 -31.35 -25.84 35.14
CA GLN A 18 -31.12 -26.30 36.52
C GLN A 18 -30.23 -25.35 37.35
N LEU A 19 -29.35 -24.59 36.69
CA LEU A 19 -28.40 -23.68 37.35
C LEU A 19 -28.99 -22.30 37.70
N TYR A 20 -30.08 -21.88 37.03
CA TYR A 20 -30.70 -20.58 37.27
C TYR A 20 -31.43 -20.51 38.63
N GLU A 21 -31.80 -21.65 39.21
CA GLU A 21 -32.61 -21.72 40.43
C GLU A 21 -31.78 -21.76 41.73
N GLN A 22 -30.44 -21.89 41.68
CA GLN A 22 -29.67 -22.24 42.89
C GLN A 22 -28.86 -21.16 43.59
N GLU A 23 -28.41 -20.06 42.99
CA GLU A 23 -27.46 -19.18 43.72
C GLU A 23 -27.69 -17.68 43.51
N SER A 24 -28.61 -17.14 44.31
CA SER A 24 -28.54 -15.76 44.82
C SER A 24 -27.89 -15.79 46.21
N GLU A 25 -26.67 -15.25 46.37
CA GLU A 25 -26.25 -14.35 47.46
C GLU A 25 -24.72 -14.29 47.67
N LYS A 26 -24.19 -13.06 47.51
CA LYS A 26 -23.17 -12.35 48.34
C LYS A 26 -21.71 -12.86 48.44
N VAL A 27 -20.75 -11.99 48.05
CA VAL A 27 -19.46 -11.75 48.75
C VAL A 27 -18.97 -10.28 48.51
N PRO A 28 -18.40 -9.57 49.51
CA PRO A 28 -17.76 -8.24 49.40
C PRO A 28 -16.19 -8.28 49.32
N PRO A 29 -15.48 -7.15 49.08
CA PRO A 29 -14.05 -7.13 48.69
C PRO A 29 -13.10 -6.57 49.79
N PRO A 30 -11.83 -6.17 49.52
CA PRO A 30 -10.63 -6.99 49.32
C PRO A 30 -9.47 -6.59 50.29
N ASN A 31 -8.34 -7.33 50.30
CA ASN A 31 -7.07 -6.79 50.81
C ASN A 31 -5.82 -7.41 50.15
N ILE A 32 -4.82 -6.54 49.97
CA ILE A 32 -3.58 -6.63 49.18
C ILE A 32 -2.43 -7.26 49.99
N MET A 33 -1.46 -7.92 49.32
CA MET A 33 -0.01 -7.71 49.57
C MET A 33 0.90 -8.29 48.46
N VAL A 34 1.92 -7.51 48.10
CA VAL A 34 3.00 -7.76 47.14
C VAL A 34 4.27 -8.19 47.88
N LYS A 35 5.05 -9.14 47.35
CA LYS A 35 6.51 -9.27 47.59
C LYS A 35 7.25 -9.93 46.40
N ASP A 36 8.12 -9.12 45.81
CA ASP A 36 9.52 -9.34 45.39
C ASP A 36 9.94 -10.57 44.54
N THR A 37 10.18 -10.33 43.25
CA THR A 37 11.42 -10.78 42.56
C THR A 37 11.83 -9.73 41.52
N LEU A 38 13.05 -9.17 41.67
CA LEU A 38 13.64 -8.14 40.82
C LEU A 38 14.16 -8.74 39.50
N PHE A 39 13.62 -8.33 38.36
CA PHE A 39 14.25 -8.50 37.05
C PHE A 39 14.90 -7.17 36.66
N THR A 40 16.13 -7.20 36.14
CA THR A 40 16.80 -5.99 35.66
C THR A 40 16.27 -5.59 34.28
N ASN A 41 16.38 -4.30 33.90
CA ASN A 41 15.83 -3.77 32.64
C ASN A 41 16.37 -4.47 31.37
N GLU A 42 17.58 -5.03 31.41
CA GLU A 42 18.13 -5.81 30.29
C GLU A 42 17.46 -7.18 30.16
N ASP A 43 17.13 -7.85 31.27
CA ASP A 43 16.44 -9.14 31.28
C ASP A 43 15.01 -9.00 30.73
N ILE A 44 14.32 -7.91 31.10
CA ILE A 44 12.97 -7.59 30.60
C ILE A 44 13.01 -7.34 29.09
N MET A 45 14.02 -6.63 28.57
CA MET A 45 14.16 -6.33 27.15
C MET A 45 14.60 -7.56 26.33
N GLN A 46 15.37 -8.49 26.92
CA GLN A 46 15.73 -9.76 26.27
C GLN A 46 14.55 -10.72 26.20
N GLU A 47 13.73 -10.81 27.25
CA GLU A 47 12.47 -11.56 27.23
C GLU A 47 11.45 -10.90 26.28
N PHE A 48 11.41 -9.56 26.19
CA PHE A 48 10.58 -8.84 25.20
C PHE A 48 11.00 -9.14 23.74
N LYS A 49 12.31 -9.24 23.48
CA LYS A 49 12.82 -9.64 22.15
C LYS A 49 12.44 -11.09 21.82
N LYS A 50 12.35 -11.98 22.81
CA LYS A 50 11.86 -13.35 22.61
C LYS A 50 10.34 -13.42 22.42
N LEU A 51 9.56 -12.63 23.17
CA LEU A 51 8.09 -12.52 23.01
C LEU A 51 7.71 -12.00 21.61
N ALA A 52 8.50 -11.07 21.05
CA ALA A 52 8.23 -10.53 19.71
C ALA A 52 8.46 -11.54 18.56
N THR A 53 9.00 -12.74 18.82
CA THR A 53 9.36 -13.69 17.76
C THR A 53 8.46 -14.92 17.61
N ASP A 54 7.50 -15.19 18.50
CA ASP A 54 6.60 -16.35 18.36
C ASP A 54 5.32 -16.23 19.19
N PHE A 55 4.36 -15.39 18.75
CA PHE A 55 3.08 -15.16 19.44
C PHE A 55 2.30 -16.43 19.78
N LYS A 56 2.57 -17.57 19.12
CA LYS A 56 1.90 -18.85 19.43
C LYS A 56 2.31 -19.43 20.80
N LYS A 57 3.53 -19.15 21.27
CA LYS A 57 4.00 -19.55 22.61
C LYS A 57 3.42 -18.67 23.71
N ASP A 58 3.15 -17.40 23.42
CA ASP A 58 2.65 -16.44 24.40
C ASP A 58 1.22 -16.76 24.86
N PHE A 59 0.40 -17.38 23.99
CA PHE A 59 -0.93 -17.88 24.36
C PHE A 59 -0.84 -18.93 25.48
N ASP A 60 0.22 -19.73 25.52
CA ASP A 60 0.38 -20.83 26.47
C ASP A 60 1.00 -20.36 27.80
N MET A 61 1.44 -19.09 27.90
CA MET A 61 2.12 -18.53 29.07
C MET A 61 1.30 -17.50 29.87
N VAL A 62 0.07 -17.18 29.45
CA VAL A 62 -0.77 -16.17 30.12
C VAL A 62 -1.21 -16.62 31.52
N PRO A 63 -0.88 -15.89 32.60
CA PRO A 63 -1.40 -16.21 33.93
C PRO A 63 -2.91 -15.97 34.01
N ARG A 64 -3.71 -17.03 34.20
CA ARG A 64 -5.18 -16.92 34.20
C ARG A 64 -5.69 -15.98 35.30
N SER A 65 -5.02 -15.94 36.45
CA SER A 65 -5.36 -15.02 37.55
C SER A 65 -5.35 -13.54 37.15
N LYS A 66 -4.46 -13.13 36.23
CA LYS A 66 -4.40 -11.74 35.74
C LYS A 66 -5.58 -11.42 34.83
N MET A 67 -5.88 -12.33 33.91
CA MET A 67 -7.04 -12.26 33.04
C MET A 67 -8.37 -12.16 33.82
N TRP A 68 -8.48 -12.88 34.94
CA TRP A 68 -9.63 -12.81 35.85
C TRP A 68 -9.79 -11.46 36.52
N ASN A 69 -8.69 -10.92 37.06
CA ASN A 69 -8.67 -9.60 37.68
C ASN A 69 -9.04 -8.52 36.66
N ARG A 70 -8.53 -8.62 35.42
CA ARG A 70 -8.82 -7.63 34.38
C ARG A 70 -10.30 -7.60 34.00
N LEU A 71 -10.95 -8.76 33.91
CA LEU A 71 -12.40 -8.82 33.70
C LEU A 71 -13.17 -8.17 34.84
N GLU A 72 -12.68 -8.29 36.08
CA GLU A 72 -13.28 -7.62 37.23
C GLU A 72 -13.09 -6.10 37.18
N GLU A 73 -11.88 -5.62 36.87
CA GLU A 73 -11.56 -4.19 36.71
C GLU A 73 -12.40 -3.52 35.62
N LEU A 74 -12.64 -4.23 34.52
CA LEU A 74 -13.47 -3.75 33.41
C LEU A 74 -14.97 -3.79 33.73
N GLY A 75 -15.35 -4.22 34.94
CA GLY A 75 -16.74 -4.26 35.39
C GLY A 75 -17.57 -5.36 34.73
N VAL A 76 -16.95 -6.44 34.23
CA VAL A 76 -17.68 -7.55 33.63
C VAL A 76 -18.59 -8.20 34.70
N PRO A 77 -19.89 -8.36 34.42
CA PRO A 77 -20.83 -8.90 35.40
C PRO A 77 -20.40 -10.27 35.94
N ALA A 78 -20.60 -10.49 37.24
CA ALA A 78 -20.11 -11.67 37.95
C ALA A 78 -20.54 -13.02 37.32
N HIS A 79 -21.74 -13.08 36.75
CA HIS A 79 -22.23 -14.31 36.09
C HIS A 79 -21.46 -14.63 34.79
N TYR A 80 -21.02 -13.63 34.02
CA TYR A 80 -20.16 -13.83 32.85
C TYR A 80 -18.75 -14.24 33.28
N ARG A 81 -18.17 -13.59 34.30
CA ARG A 81 -16.87 -13.98 34.87
C ARG A 81 -16.90 -15.42 35.36
N ALA A 82 -17.88 -15.81 36.17
CA ALA A 82 -18.05 -17.18 36.67
C ALA A 82 -18.19 -18.21 35.52
N THR A 83 -18.87 -17.85 34.44
CA THR A 83 -19.00 -18.73 33.26
C THR A 83 -17.65 -18.94 32.57
N ILE A 84 -16.87 -17.87 32.37
CA ILE A 84 -15.55 -17.94 31.75
C ILE A 84 -14.57 -18.71 32.65
N HIS A 85 -14.60 -18.48 33.97
CA HIS A 85 -13.81 -19.26 34.93
C HIS A 85 -14.11 -20.75 34.86
N ARG A 86 -15.39 -21.16 34.89
CA ARG A 86 -15.77 -22.58 34.84
C ARG A 86 -15.35 -23.26 33.53
N LEU A 87 -15.41 -22.54 32.40
CA LEU A 87 -14.92 -23.04 31.12
C LEU A 87 -13.43 -23.41 31.17
N TYR A 88 -12.66 -22.76 32.04
CA TYR A 88 -11.23 -22.98 32.23
C TYR A 88 -10.91 -23.95 33.37
N GLU A 89 -11.79 -24.08 34.38
CA GLU A 89 -11.62 -25.00 35.53
C GLU A 89 -12.01 -26.46 35.27
N GLN A 90 -12.91 -26.72 34.33
CA GLN A 90 -13.43 -28.07 34.04
C GLN A 90 -12.48 -28.93 33.18
N GLU A 91 -11.38 -28.36 32.69
CA GLU A 91 -10.46 -29.07 31.80
C GLU A 91 -9.18 -29.53 32.51
N LYS A 92 -8.65 -30.66 32.02
CA LYS A 92 -7.36 -31.21 32.40
C LYS A 92 -6.49 -31.33 31.15
N ASP A 93 -5.32 -30.73 31.20
CA ASP A 93 -4.30 -30.80 30.15
C ASP A 93 -3.54 -32.12 30.22
N LYS A 94 -3.14 -32.63 29.06
CA LYS A 94 -2.32 -33.85 28.94
C LYS A 94 -1.13 -33.57 28.04
N ILE A 95 0.04 -34.03 28.44
CA ILE A 95 1.26 -33.92 27.63
C ILE A 95 1.38 -35.18 26.77
N LYS A 96 1.55 -35.00 25.46
CA LYS A 96 1.84 -36.11 24.54
C LYS A 96 3.35 -36.32 24.47
N THR A 97 3.80 -37.46 24.97
CA THR A 97 5.20 -37.90 24.88
C THR A 97 5.35 -39.04 23.88
N HIS A 98 6.59 -39.44 23.60
CA HIS A 98 6.90 -40.61 22.76
C HIS A 98 6.39 -41.93 23.36
N ALA A 99 6.08 -41.96 24.67
CA ALA A 99 5.51 -43.10 25.37
C ALA A 99 3.97 -43.08 25.47
N GLY A 100 3.31 -42.04 24.94
CA GLY A 100 1.86 -41.86 25.02
C GLY A 100 1.43 -40.55 25.71
N LEU A 101 0.13 -40.40 25.93
CA LEU A 101 -0.46 -39.26 26.65
C LEU A 101 -0.29 -39.42 28.16
N SER A 102 0.10 -38.33 28.85
CA SER A 102 0.15 -38.29 30.31
C SER A 102 -1.25 -38.39 30.93
N GLU A 103 -1.29 -38.60 32.25
CA GLU A 103 -2.48 -38.31 33.02
C GLU A 103 -2.83 -36.81 32.94
N GLY A 104 -4.12 -36.51 33.12
CA GLY A 104 -4.62 -35.15 33.02
C GLY A 104 -4.31 -34.33 34.27
N PHE A 105 -3.67 -33.18 34.11
CA PHE A 105 -3.39 -32.20 35.18
C PHE A 105 -4.11 -30.88 34.91
N LYS A 106 -4.34 -30.07 35.94
CA LYS A 106 -4.91 -28.74 35.77
C LYS A 106 -3.80 -27.73 35.50
N SER A 107 -4.03 -26.79 34.57
CA SER A 107 -3.12 -25.67 34.30
C SER A 107 -3.78 -24.35 34.71
N ASP A 108 -3.02 -23.52 35.41
CA ASP A 108 -3.39 -22.14 35.77
C ASP A 108 -2.76 -21.09 34.83
N ILE A 109 -2.08 -21.56 33.78
CA ILE A 109 -1.41 -20.75 32.77
C ILE A 109 -1.93 -21.09 31.36
N GLY A 110 -1.91 -20.08 30.50
CA GLY A 110 -2.32 -20.12 29.11
C GLY A 110 -3.83 -19.92 28.87
N VAL A 111 -4.16 -19.42 27.68
CA VAL A 111 -5.52 -19.34 27.16
C VAL A 111 -5.89 -20.62 26.39
N LYS A 112 -7.19 -20.92 26.29
CA LYS A 112 -7.65 -22.19 25.72
C LYS A 112 -7.48 -22.21 24.19
N GLN A 113 -6.64 -23.11 23.67
CA GLN A 113 -6.44 -23.26 22.22
C GLN A 113 -7.74 -23.66 21.51
N GLY A 114 -8.07 -22.98 20.41
CA GLY A 114 -9.28 -23.23 19.63
C GLY A 114 -10.58 -22.73 20.28
N CYS A 115 -10.54 -22.13 21.47
CA CYS A 115 -11.72 -21.51 22.07
C CYS A 115 -11.97 -20.12 21.47
N PRO A 116 -13.19 -19.82 20.99
CA PRO A 116 -13.49 -18.54 20.33
C PRO A 116 -13.28 -17.30 21.22
N ILE A 117 -13.33 -17.45 22.56
CA ILE A 117 -13.15 -16.32 23.49
C ILE A 117 -11.68 -16.09 23.89
N SER A 118 -10.79 -17.06 23.63
CA SER A 118 -9.37 -16.97 24.02
C SER A 118 -8.61 -15.79 23.41
N PRO A 119 -8.81 -15.42 22.13
CA PRO A 119 -8.14 -14.24 21.56
C PRO A 119 -8.57 -12.95 22.26
N THR A 120 -9.86 -12.82 22.61
CA THR A 120 -10.36 -11.66 23.34
C THR A 120 -9.77 -11.59 24.74
N LEU A 121 -9.73 -12.71 25.45
CA LEU A 121 -9.16 -12.78 26.79
C LEU A 121 -7.64 -12.53 26.81
N PHE A 122 -6.92 -12.99 25.78
CA PHE A 122 -5.51 -12.68 25.57
C PHE A 122 -5.29 -11.19 25.32
N GLY A 123 -6.12 -10.57 24.46
CA GLY A 123 -6.08 -9.12 24.21
C GLY A 123 -6.26 -8.30 25.47
N LEU A 124 -7.24 -8.65 26.32
CA LEU A 124 -7.46 -7.97 27.60
C LEU A 124 -6.24 -8.04 28.53
N TYR A 125 -5.51 -9.16 28.52
CA TYR A 125 -4.29 -9.34 29.30
C TYR A 125 -3.12 -8.50 28.75
N ILE A 126 -2.97 -8.43 27.42
CA ILE A 126 -1.95 -7.59 26.78
C ILE A 126 -2.22 -6.10 27.03
N ASP A 127 -3.48 -5.66 26.99
CA ASP A 127 -3.85 -4.28 27.30
C ASP A 127 -3.45 -3.90 28.74
N GLU A 128 -3.61 -4.81 29.72
CA GLU A 128 -3.15 -4.58 31.10
C GLU A 128 -1.62 -4.46 31.20
N LEU A 129 -0.88 -5.29 30.44
CA LEU A 129 0.57 -5.23 30.34
C LEU A 129 1.02 -3.88 29.76
N GLU A 130 0.34 -3.39 28.72
CA GLU A 130 0.61 -2.10 28.11
C GLU A 130 0.31 -0.94 29.07
N ASP A 131 -0.84 -0.98 29.76
CA ASP A 131 -1.20 -0.01 30.81
C ASP A 131 -0.14 0.02 31.93
N TRP A 132 0.36 -1.15 32.35
CA TRP A 132 1.38 -1.28 33.39
C TRP A 132 2.74 -0.73 32.93
N ILE A 133 3.15 -1.03 31.69
CA ILE A 133 4.37 -0.50 31.06
C ILE A 133 4.29 1.02 30.93
N ASN A 134 3.14 1.56 30.52
CA ASN A 134 2.93 3.00 30.39
C ASN A 134 2.95 3.71 31.75
N LYS A 135 2.48 3.06 32.81
CA LYS A 135 2.58 3.57 34.19
C LYS A 135 4.03 3.63 34.68
N PHE A 136 4.88 2.67 34.30
CA PHE A 136 6.32 2.69 34.58
C PHE A 136 7.08 3.74 33.76
N ARG A 137 6.69 3.98 32.49
CA ARG A 137 7.22 5.08 31.68
C ARG A 137 6.88 6.47 32.25
N GLY A 138 5.76 6.60 32.96
CA GLY A 138 5.31 7.85 33.59
C GLY A 138 6.20 8.44 34.69
N MET A 139 7.27 7.75 35.12
CA MET A 139 8.29 8.30 36.03
C MET A 139 9.42 9.07 35.29
N ALA A 140 9.46 9.03 33.96
CA ALA A 140 10.24 9.94 33.13
C ALA A 140 9.28 10.80 32.29
N THR A 141 9.43 12.11 32.40
CA THR A 141 8.52 13.18 31.96
C THR A 141 7.90 13.05 30.55
N ILE A 142 6.56 12.98 30.56
CA ILE A 142 5.50 13.52 29.65
C ILE A 142 5.81 13.75 28.15
N ALA A 143 5.09 13.01 27.31
CA ALA A 143 4.34 13.55 26.17
C ALA A 143 3.04 12.75 25.95
N GLN A 144 1.96 13.47 25.69
CA GLN A 144 0.56 13.05 25.73
C GLN A 144 0.12 12.28 24.48
N LEU A 145 -0.74 11.28 24.63
CA LEU A 145 -1.82 10.99 23.67
C LEU A 145 -3.05 10.46 24.45
N ARG A 146 -4.19 11.09 24.19
CA ARG A 146 -5.52 10.80 24.77
C ARG A 146 -6.18 9.66 23.99
N CYS A 147 -6.66 8.63 24.67
CA CYS A 147 -7.64 7.70 24.10
C CYS A 147 -9.06 8.07 24.57
N ALA A 148 -10.03 7.88 23.69
CA ALA A 148 -11.40 8.40 23.76
C ALA A 148 -12.16 7.93 25.02
N LYS A 149 -12.86 8.87 25.68
CA LYS A 149 -13.86 8.56 26.70
C LYS A 149 -15.03 7.79 26.07
N VAL A 150 -15.33 6.60 26.59
CA VAL A 150 -16.63 5.95 26.42
C VAL A 150 -17.65 6.73 27.25
N SER A 151 -18.32 7.72 26.65
CA SER A 151 -19.42 8.43 27.29
C SER A 151 -20.76 7.88 26.78
N SER A 152 -21.46 7.18 27.67
CA SER A 152 -22.85 6.69 27.61
C SER A 152 -23.11 5.33 26.93
N LEU A 153 -23.35 4.31 27.77
CA LEU A 153 -24.15 3.13 27.43
C LEU A 153 -25.63 3.49 27.64
N HIS A 154 -26.46 3.40 26.61
CA HIS A 154 -27.92 3.44 26.75
C HIS A 154 -28.46 2.01 26.64
N VAL A 155 -29.10 1.52 27.71
CA VAL A 155 -29.84 0.26 27.72
C VAL A 155 -31.33 0.59 27.46
N PRO A 156 -31.95 0.13 26.36
CA PRO A 156 -33.40 0.29 26.20
C PRO A 156 -34.13 -0.57 27.22
N GLN A 157 -35.03 0.04 28.00
CA GLN A 157 -35.98 -0.69 28.85
C GLN A 157 -36.95 -1.49 27.97
N ALA A 158 -37.05 -2.78 28.24
CA ALA A 158 -38.02 -3.67 27.62
C ALA A 158 -39.44 -3.39 28.15
N ASN A 159 -40.29 -2.75 27.35
CA ASN A 159 -41.73 -2.77 27.58
C ASN A 159 -42.33 -4.08 27.06
N ARG A 160 -42.99 -4.81 27.97
CA ARG A 160 -43.71 -6.06 27.70
C ARG A 160 -45.00 -5.79 26.93
N SER A 161 -45.02 -6.03 25.62
CA SER A 161 -46.22 -6.47 24.89
C SER A 161 -45.90 -6.78 23.42
N GLY A 162 -46.13 -8.03 22.98
CA GLY A 162 -46.23 -8.40 21.56
C GLY A 162 -44.99 -9.03 20.94
N PHE A 163 -44.92 -10.36 20.94
CA PHE A 163 -43.96 -11.13 20.13
C PHE A 163 -44.45 -11.19 18.67
N SER A 164 -43.74 -10.54 17.75
CA SER A 164 -43.72 -10.92 16.33
C SER A 164 -42.40 -10.48 15.68
N ASN A 165 -41.59 -11.46 15.28
CA ASN A 165 -40.40 -11.37 14.41
C ASN A 165 -39.32 -10.33 14.80
N GLY A 166 -38.51 -10.64 15.82
CA GLY A 166 -37.31 -9.87 16.18
C GLY A 166 -36.01 -10.53 15.72
N ARG A 167 -35.25 -9.86 14.87
CA ARG A 167 -33.83 -10.12 14.60
C ARG A 167 -33.00 -9.66 15.80
N ILE A 168 -32.03 -10.45 16.25
CA ILE A 168 -31.00 -9.99 17.20
C ILE A 168 -29.81 -9.50 16.36
N ALA A 169 -29.57 -8.19 16.36
CA ALA A 169 -28.36 -7.58 15.82
C ALA A 169 -27.54 -7.04 17.00
N VAL A 170 -26.28 -7.45 17.10
CA VAL A 170 -25.30 -6.86 18.01
C VAL A 170 -24.33 -6.09 17.12
N ASP A 171 -24.38 -4.76 17.19
CA ASP A 171 -23.59 -3.86 16.36
C ASP A 171 -22.47 -3.26 17.23
N PHE A 172 -21.21 -3.44 16.80
CA PHE A 172 -20.06 -2.79 17.42
C PHE A 172 -19.63 -1.63 16.51
N LYS A 173 -19.95 -0.39 16.90
CA LYS A 173 -19.42 0.79 16.23
C LYS A 173 -17.95 1.01 16.59
N GLY A 174 -17.07 0.42 15.79
CA GLY A 174 -15.66 0.74 15.64
C GLY A 174 -15.26 0.31 14.23
N SER A 175 -14.61 1.17 13.44
CA SER A 175 -14.38 0.94 12.01
C SER A 175 -13.44 -0.24 11.74
N PHE A 176 -14.01 -1.44 11.67
CA PHE A 176 -13.44 -2.57 10.96
C PHE A 176 -14.20 -2.77 9.65
N SER A 177 -13.46 -3.05 8.59
CA SER A 177 -13.99 -3.28 7.25
C SER A 177 -15.06 -4.38 7.26
N SER A 178 -16.12 -4.13 6.51
CA SER A 178 -17.33 -4.92 6.41
C SER A 178 -17.07 -6.38 6.02
N THR A 179 -17.29 -7.31 6.95
CA THR A 179 -17.63 -8.70 6.62
C THR A 179 -19.11 -8.88 6.93
N SER A 180 -19.98 -8.67 5.93
CA SER A 180 -21.41 -8.95 6.05
C SER A 180 -21.65 -10.45 5.79
N LEU A 181 -22.07 -11.17 6.83
CA LEU A 181 -22.60 -12.53 6.71
C LEU A 181 -23.97 -12.49 6.04
N PHE A 182 -24.07 -12.99 4.80
CA PHE A 182 -25.35 -13.18 4.11
C PHE A 182 -25.81 -14.65 4.24
N CYS A 183 -26.94 -14.87 4.92
CA CYS A 183 -27.70 -16.10 4.79
C CYS A 183 -28.95 -15.83 3.93
N LYS A 184 -29.00 -16.38 2.71
CA LYS A 184 -30.24 -16.51 1.95
C LYS A 184 -30.95 -17.78 2.40
N GLY A 185 -32.01 -17.63 3.20
CA GLY A 185 -32.97 -18.71 3.47
C GLY A 185 -34.14 -18.62 2.49
N ASN A 186 -34.38 -19.65 1.70
CA ASN A 186 -35.66 -19.82 0.99
C ASN A 186 -36.74 -20.25 1.99
N HIS A 187 -37.97 -19.79 1.74
CA HIS A 187 -39.19 -20.03 2.50
C HIS A 187 -39.33 -21.43 3.13
N ILE A 188 -39.76 -21.48 4.38
CA ILE A 188 -40.30 -22.69 5.02
C ILE A 188 -41.79 -22.45 5.24
N ASP A 189 -42.60 -23.26 4.56
CA ASP A 189 -44.04 -23.32 4.73
C ASP A 189 -44.39 -24.10 6.01
N ALA A 190 -45.39 -23.62 6.72
CA ALA A 190 -45.79 -24.10 8.04
C ALA A 190 -46.82 -25.24 7.91
N THR A 191 -46.39 -26.42 7.48
CA THR A 191 -47.16 -27.65 7.75
C THR A 191 -46.22 -28.79 8.15
N GLY A 192 -46.32 -29.19 9.42
CA GLY A 192 -45.57 -30.32 9.93
C GLY A 192 -45.97 -31.62 9.24
N ARG A 193 -45.01 -32.26 8.56
CA ARG A 193 -44.80 -33.72 8.47
C ARG A 193 -43.65 -34.03 7.49
N GLY A 194 -42.62 -34.73 7.97
CA GLY A 194 -41.62 -35.42 7.14
C GLY A 194 -40.19 -34.91 7.29
N LEU A 195 -39.38 -35.64 8.07
CA LEU A 195 -37.91 -35.53 8.08
C LEU A 195 -37.36 -35.94 6.71
N ASN A 196 -36.87 -34.99 5.92
CA ASN A 196 -35.97 -35.25 4.81
C ASN A 196 -34.65 -34.51 5.07
N VAL A 197 -33.59 -35.29 5.22
CA VAL A 197 -32.22 -34.82 5.49
C VAL A 197 -31.65 -34.18 4.23
N SER A 198 -31.64 -32.86 4.15
CA SER A 198 -30.88 -32.12 3.14
C SER A 198 -29.43 -31.98 3.60
N ARG A 199 -28.54 -32.76 3.00
CA ARG A 199 -27.07 -32.64 3.14
C ARG A 199 -26.63 -31.24 2.71
N ILE A 200 -26.22 -30.41 3.67
CA ILE A 200 -25.44 -29.20 3.41
C ILE A 200 -24.02 -29.65 3.08
N LYS A 201 -23.62 -29.50 1.82
CA LYS A 201 -22.25 -29.74 1.38
C LYS A 201 -21.43 -28.49 1.70
N CYS A 202 -20.89 -28.40 2.92
CA CYS A 202 -19.83 -27.44 3.23
C CYS A 202 -18.54 -27.96 2.59
N THR A 203 -18.12 -27.36 1.48
CA THR A 203 -16.72 -27.41 1.07
C THR A 203 -15.95 -26.46 1.98
N LEU A 204 -15.07 -26.99 2.81
CA LEU A 204 -13.97 -26.23 3.40
C LEU A 204 -13.17 -25.64 2.23
N ALA A 205 -13.25 -24.33 2.03
CA ALA A 205 -12.16 -23.65 1.36
C ALA A 205 -10.99 -23.71 2.34
N GLU A 206 -10.09 -24.69 2.14
CA GLU A 206 -8.80 -24.75 2.83
C GLU A 206 -7.93 -23.58 2.37
N GLN A 207 -8.23 -22.37 2.84
CA GLN A 207 -7.26 -21.29 2.92
C GLN A 207 -7.49 -20.60 4.26
N GLU A 208 -6.65 -20.94 5.25
CA GLU A 208 -6.42 -20.05 6.39
C GLU A 208 -6.17 -18.64 5.83
N PRO A 209 -6.77 -17.57 6.38
CA PRO A 209 -6.45 -16.22 5.94
C PRO A 209 -4.96 -16.00 6.15
N LYS A 210 -4.19 -15.92 5.05
CA LYS A 210 -2.80 -15.44 5.10
C LYS A 210 -2.86 -14.06 5.74
N VAL A 211 -2.29 -13.94 6.94
CA VAL A 211 -2.00 -12.62 7.51
C VAL A 211 -0.92 -12.03 6.62
N GLU A 212 -1.34 -11.23 5.64
CA GLU A 212 -0.42 -10.51 4.76
C GLU A 212 0.39 -9.56 5.65
N LYS A 213 1.72 -9.76 5.64
CA LYS A 213 2.63 -8.91 6.41
C LYS A 213 2.63 -7.53 5.76
N LYS A 214 1.83 -6.61 6.31
CA LYS A 214 1.80 -5.21 5.84
C LYS A 214 3.18 -4.60 5.93
N THR A 215 3.57 -3.90 4.86
CA THR A 215 4.84 -3.20 4.71
C THR A 215 4.60 -1.70 4.71
N LEU A 216 5.67 -0.89 4.75
CA LEU A 216 5.56 0.56 4.59
C LEU A 216 4.93 1.00 3.25
N LEU A 217 5.00 0.18 2.21
CA LEU A 217 4.35 0.47 0.92
C LEU A 217 2.82 0.31 1.02
N HIS A 218 2.34 -0.69 1.77
CA HIS A 218 0.92 -0.83 2.07
C HIS A 218 0.42 0.37 2.88
N GLU A 219 1.17 0.77 3.91
CA GLU A 219 0.81 1.93 4.73
C GLU A 219 0.82 3.23 3.93
N LEU A 220 1.80 3.43 3.05
CA LEU A 220 1.88 4.59 2.16
C LEU A 220 0.61 4.73 1.30
N TYR A 221 0.12 3.61 0.77
CA TYR A 221 -1.12 3.60 -0.01
C TYR A 221 -2.37 3.73 0.88
N GLU A 222 -2.55 2.85 1.85
CA GLU A 222 -3.77 2.74 2.64
C GLU A 222 -4.00 3.96 3.55
N GLN A 223 -2.95 4.52 4.14
CA GLN A 223 -3.06 5.62 5.10
C GLN A 223 -2.91 6.99 4.45
N GLN A 224 -2.05 7.11 3.43
CA GLN A 224 -1.69 8.41 2.85
C GLN A 224 -2.24 8.61 1.43
N GLY A 225 -2.79 7.57 0.80
CA GLY A 225 -3.34 7.64 -0.56
C GLY A 225 -2.28 7.87 -1.64
N GLN A 226 -1.00 7.63 -1.35
CA GLN A 226 0.08 7.71 -2.32
C GLN A 226 0.41 6.31 -2.85
N SER A 227 0.40 6.15 -4.17
CA SER A 227 0.64 4.83 -4.80
C SER A 227 2.14 4.58 -4.99
N PRO A 228 2.73 3.53 -4.39
CA PRO A 228 4.12 3.17 -4.61
C PRO A 228 4.28 2.41 -5.92
N TRP A 229 5.07 2.94 -6.83
CA TRP A 229 5.42 2.32 -8.09
C TRP A 229 6.91 1.98 -8.13
N TYR A 230 7.25 0.99 -8.95
CA TYR A 230 8.63 0.55 -9.13
C TYR A 230 9.18 1.06 -10.47
N ASP A 231 10.35 1.72 -10.42
CA ASP A 231 11.00 2.32 -11.59
C ASP A 231 12.03 1.38 -12.22
N ASN A 232 11.58 0.17 -12.56
CA ASN A 232 12.38 -0.82 -13.27
C ASN A 232 11.47 -1.86 -13.94
N LEU A 233 11.95 -2.47 -15.02
CA LEU A 233 11.34 -3.63 -15.65
C LEU A 233 12.44 -4.45 -16.32
N ARG A 234 12.51 -5.73 -15.95
CA ARG A 234 13.46 -6.69 -16.50
C ARG A 234 12.84 -8.07 -16.57
N ARG A 235 13.40 -8.93 -17.43
CA ARG A 235 13.08 -10.34 -17.50
C ARG A 235 13.97 -11.17 -16.56
N PRO A 236 13.43 -12.18 -15.84
CA PRO A 236 12.03 -12.64 -15.88
C PRO A 236 11.07 -11.70 -15.16
N VAL A 237 9.96 -11.35 -15.82
CA VAL A 237 8.97 -10.40 -15.30
C VAL A 237 8.30 -10.92 -14.01
N SER A 238 8.35 -12.23 -13.76
CA SER A 238 7.92 -12.85 -12.50
C SER A 238 8.66 -12.34 -11.26
N ASP A 239 9.85 -11.74 -11.42
CA ASP A 239 10.60 -11.11 -10.32
C ASP A 239 9.85 -9.91 -9.71
N LEU A 240 8.80 -9.41 -10.36
CA LEU A 240 7.92 -8.38 -9.82
C LEU A 240 6.97 -8.90 -8.74
N LYS A 241 6.67 -10.21 -8.70
CA LYS A 241 5.68 -10.77 -7.75
C LYS A 241 5.98 -10.45 -6.29
N PRO A 242 7.22 -10.62 -5.78
CA PRO A 242 7.53 -10.25 -4.40
C PRO A 242 7.37 -8.74 -4.13
N LEU A 243 7.60 -7.88 -5.13
CA LEU A 243 7.40 -6.43 -5.00
C LEU A 243 5.91 -6.07 -4.95
N ILE A 244 5.10 -6.72 -5.78
CA ILE A 244 3.64 -6.60 -5.78
C ILE A 244 3.08 -7.05 -4.44
N GLU A 245 3.48 -8.23 -3.96
CA GLU A 245 3.11 -8.75 -2.62
C GLU A 245 3.59 -7.85 -1.49
N SER A 246 4.68 -7.10 -1.70
CA SER A 246 5.18 -6.10 -0.75
C SER A 246 4.47 -4.76 -0.85
N GLY A 247 3.52 -4.57 -1.78
CA GLY A 247 2.67 -3.39 -1.87
C GLY A 247 2.91 -2.50 -3.10
N VAL A 248 3.83 -2.83 -4.03
CA VAL A 248 4.00 -2.09 -5.29
C VAL A 248 2.74 -2.20 -6.15
N ARG A 249 2.29 -1.07 -6.71
CA ARG A 249 0.98 -0.95 -7.40
C ARG A 249 1.05 -0.57 -8.87
N GLY A 250 2.24 -0.38 -9.41
CA GLY A 250 2.46 -0.07 -10.82
C GLY A 250 3.95 0.03 -11.13
N ILE A 251 4.30 0.13 -12.41
CA ILE A 251 5.69 0.22 -12.84
C ILE A 251 5.92 1.25 -13.94
N THR A 252 7.11 1.81 -13.94
CA THR A 252 7.65 2.60 -15.05
C THR A 252 8.87 1.92 -15.65
N SER A 253 9.03 2.08 -16.96
CA SER A 253 10.25 1.73 -17.68
C SER A 253 10.76 2.93 -18.48
N ASN A 254 11.99 2.82 -18.99
CA ASN A 254 12.62 3.75 -19.91
C ASN A 254 13.71 3.01 -20.72
N PRO A 255 14.24 3.60 -21.81
CA PRO A 255 15.25 2.95 -22.63
C PRO A 255 16.50 2.49 -21.87
N THR A 256 17.02 3.30 -20.94
CA THR A 256 18.23 2.94 -20.16
C THR A 256 18.00 1.72 -19.27
N ILE A 257 16.78 1.54 -18.75
CA ILE A 257 16.40 0.35 -17.99
C ILE A 257 16.46 -0.89 -18.89
N PHE A 258 15.86 -0.84 -20.08
CA PHE A 258 15.88 -1.97 -21.01
C PHE A 258 17.26 -2.28 -21.57
N GLU A 259 18.09 -1.27 -21.84
CA GLU A 259 19.49 -1.45 -22.25
C GLU A 259 20.22 -2.34 -21.24
N LYS A 260 20.17 -1.96 -19.96
CA LYS A 260 20.80 -2.71 -18.88
C LYS A 260 20.20 -4.11 -18.75
N ALA A 261 18.87 -4.22 -18.77
CA ALA A 261 18.19 -5.51 -18.62
C ALA A 261 18.58 -6.49 -19.74
N ILE A 262 18.59 -6.06 -20.99
CA ILE A 262 18.84 -6.92 -22.15
C ILE A 262 20.32 -7.28 -22.28
N ILE A 263 21.24 -6.37 -21.96
CA ILE A 263 22.68 -6.62 -22.09
C ILE A 263 23.19 -7.48 -20.94
N SER A 264 22.76 -7.22 -19.70
CA SER A 264 23.32 -7.87 -18.50
C SER A 264 22.74 -9.26 -18.20
N SER A 265 21.75 -9.72 -18.97
CA SER A 265 21.04 -10.97 -18.74
C SER A 265 20.96 -11.84 -20.01
N ASP A 266 20.97 -13.15 -19.82
CA ASP A 266 20.70 -14.16 -20.85
C ASP A 266 19.21 -14.48 -21.01
N ALA A 267 18.34 -13.97 -20.12
CA ALA A 267 16.90 -14.17 -20.15
C ALA A 267 16.24 -13.71 -21.46
N TYR A 268 16.90 -12.82 -22.20
CA TYR A 268 16.46 -12.29 -23.49
C TYR A 268 16.97 -13.10 -24.69
N ASP A 269 18.02 -13.91 -24.52
CA ASP A 269 18.80 -14.47 -25.62
C ASP A 269 17.98 -15.38 -26.53
N ALA A 270 17.08 -16.19 -25.97
CA ALA A 270 16.27 -17.12 -26.76
C ALA A 270 15.34 -16.39 -27.76
N GLN A 271 14.55 -15.43 -27.27
CA GLN A 271 13.69 -14.61 -28.13
C GLN A 271 14.54 -13.74 -29.07
N PHE A 272 15.65 -13.20 -28.57
CA PHE A 272 16.53 -12.36 -29.37
C PHE A 272 17.14 -13.12 -30.56
N ARG A 273 17.66 -14.35 -30.35
CA ARG A 273 18.13 -15.23 -31.44
C ARG A 273 17.03 -15.53 -32.45
N GLN A 274 15.83 -15.84 -31.99
CA GLN A 274 14.70 -16.15 -32.87
C GLN A 274 14.36 -14.97 -33.80
N LEU A 275 14.30 -13.75 -33.26
CA LEU A 275 13.95 -12.55 -34.01
C LEU A 275 15.04 -12.19 -35.05
N ILE A 276 16.31 -12.27 -34.64
CA ILE A 276 17.45 -11.98 -35.52
C ILE A 276 17.58 -13.03 -36.63
N ASN A 277 17.39 -14.32 -36.32
CA ASN A 277 17.41 -15.38 -37.34
C ASN A 277 16.22 -15.29 -38.29
N GLY A 278 15.11 -14.69 -37.85
CA GLY A 278 13.96 -14.34 -38.68
C GLY A 278 14.17 -13.12 -39.58
N GLY A 279 15.35 -12.50 -39.56
CA GLY A 279 15.70 -11.35 -40.41
C GLY A 279 15.11 -10.01 -39.97
N LYS A 280 14.66 -9.88 -38.72
CA LYS A 280 14.21 -8.58 -38.18
C LYS A 280 15.40 -7.64 -37.97
N GLU A 281 15.16 -6.37 -38.24
CA GLU A 281 16.09 -5.29 -37.90
C GLU A 281 16.24 -5.15 -36.38
N ILE A 282 17.33 -4.50 -35.94
CA ILE A 282 17.66 -4.36 -34.51
C ILE A 282 16.59 -3.58 -33.74
N GLU A 283 16.08 -2.48 -34.31
CA GLU A 283 15.06 -1.66 -33.65
C GLU A 283 13.72 -2.39 -33.56
N ASP A 284 13.30 -3.09 -34.61
CA ASP A 284 12.12 -3.96 -34.57
C ASP A 284 12.26 -5.04 -33.51
N THR A 285 13.46 -5.63 -33.43
CA THR A 285 13.76 -6.66 -32.44
C THR A 285 13.67 -6.11 -31.02
N TYR A 286 14.21 -4.92 -30.75
CA TYR A 286 14.05 -4.23 -29.47
C TYR A 286 12.56 -4.09 -29.11
N TRP A 287 11.74 -3.61 -30.03
CA TRP A 287 10.32 -3.41 -29.76
C TRP A 287 9.59 -4.72 -29.46
N GLU A 288 9.90 -5.81 -30.15
CA GLU A 288 9.29 -7.13 -29.84
C GLU A 288 9.70 -7.65 -28.45
N LEU A 289 10.92 -7.37 -27.99
CA LEU A 289 11.37 -7.72 -26.64
C LEU A 289 10.62 -6.87 -25.59
N VAL A 290 10.58 -5.55 -25.77
CA VAL A 290 9.95 -4.60 -24.86
C VAL A 290 8.44 -4.83 -24.76
N ILE A 291 7.76 -4.94 -25.89
CA ILE A 291 6.30 -5.16 -25.91
C ILE A 291 5.96 -6.45 -25.15
N LYS A 292 6.76 -7.52 -25.31
CA LYS A 292 6.53 -8.76 -24.58
C LYS A 292 6.68 -8.58 -23.07
N ASP A 293 7.74 -7.91 -22.60
CA ASP A 293 7.93 -7.63 -21.17
C ASP A 293 6.81 -6.76 -20.60
N ILE A 294 6.32 -5.78 -21.37
CA ILE A 294 5.22 -4.90 -20.98
C ILE A 294 3.90 -5.67 -20.90
N GLN A 295 3.61 -6.57 -21.85
CA GLN A 295 2.43 -7.45 -21.81
C GLN A 295 2.45 -8.35 -20.58
N ASP A 296 3.57 -9.02 -20.33
CA ASP A 296 3.72 -9.89 -19.16
C ASP A 296 3.57 -9.12 -17.85
N ALA A 297 4.09 -7.89 -17.78
CA ALA A 297 3.92 -7.04 -16.62
C ALA A 297 2.47 -6.58 -16.46
N CYS A 298 1.79 -6.20 -17.56
CA CYS A 298 0.38 -5.83 -17.53
C CYS A 298 -0.45 -6.96 -16.92
N GLU A 299 -0.25 -8.21 -17.37
CA GLU A 299 -0.92 -9.39 -16.83
C GLU A 299 -0.71 -9.56 -15.31
N LEU A 300 0.50 -9.33 -14.81
CA LEU A 300 0.78 -9.42 -13.36
C LEU A 300 0.06 -8.33 -12.55
N PHE A 301 -0.14 -7.14 -13.12
CA PHE A 301 -0.79 -6.00 -12.44
C PHE A 301 -2.31 -5.92 -12.67
N GLU A 302 -2.88 -6.74 -13.55
CA GLU A 302 -4.33 -6.76 -13.82
C GLU A 302 -5.19 -6.96 -12.56
N PRO A 303 -4.84 -7.83 -11.59
CA PRO A 303 -5.63 -7.95 -10.36
C PRO A 303 -5.75 -6.65 -9.56
N ILE A 304 -4.67 -5.85 -9.51
CA ILE A 304 -4.69 -4.54 -8.83
C ILE A 304 -5.54 -3.55 -9.64
N TYR A 305 -5.42 -3.58 -10.97
CA TYR A 305 -6.27 -2.77 -11.84
C TYR A 305 -7.75 -3.07 -11.61
N ASP A 306 -8.13 -4.35 -11.54
CA ASP A 306 -9.51 -4.76 -11.27
C ASP A 306 -10.00 -4.33 -9.89
N GLN A 307 -9.21 -4.62 -8.84
CA GLN A 307 -9.55 -4.31 -7.46
C GLN A 307 -9.78 -2.80 -7.24
N THR A 308 -9.02 -1.97 -7.95
CA THR A 308 -9.10 -0.51 -7.84
C THR A 308 -10.02 0.15 -8.87
N GLY A 309 -10.70 -0.65 -9.70
CA GLY A 309 -11.51 -0.15 -10.80
C GLY A 309 -10.70 0.67 -11.81
N GLY A 310 -9.40 0.41 -11.96
CA GLY A 310 -8.45 1.11 -12.81
C GLY A 310 -7.82 2.35 -12.16
N ALA A 311 -7.72 2.40 -10.83
CA ALA A 311 -6.99 3.49 -10.17
C ALA A 311 -5.48 3.19 -10.13
N ASP A 312 -5.10 1.94 -9.98
CA ASP A 312 -3.71 1.47 -10.03
C ASP A 312 -3.57 0.25 -10.96
N GLY A 313 -2.45 -0.45 -10.87
CA GLY A 313 -2.14 -1.64 -11.66
C GLY A 313 -1.59 -1.29 -13.04
N TYR A 314 -1.01 -0.09 -13.22
CA TYR A 314 -0.55 0.37 -14.52
C TYR A 314 0.91 0.03 -14.80
N VAL A 315 1.20 -0.21 -16.08
CA VAL A 315 2.55 -0.43 -16.62
C VAL A 315 2.83 0.63 -17.70
N SER A 316 3.90 1.40 -17.54
CA SER A 316 4.26 2.44 -18.54
C SER A 316 5.28 1.94 -19.56
N VAL A 317 5.03 2.25 -20.83
CA VAL A 317 5.97 2.06 -21.96
C VAL A 317 6.17 3.39 -22.69
N GLU A 318 7.41 3.78 -22.92
CA GLU A 318 7.75 5.08 -23.54
C GLU A 318 7.81 4.99 -25.06
N VAL A 319 7.31 6.03 -25.74
CA VAL A 319 7.58 6.22 -27.18
C VAL A 319 9.08 6.42 -27.42
N SER A 320 9.53 6.27 -28.67
CA SER A 320 10.94 6.51 -28.99
C SER A 320 11.36 7.94 -28.58
N PRO A 321 12.46 8.11 -27.82
CA PRO A 321 12.95 9.44 -27.43
C PRO A 321 13.33 10.33 -28.62
N ARG A 322 13.57 9.73 -29.80
CA ARG A 322 13.84 10.47 -31.04
C ARG A 322 12.65 11.35 -31.45
N LEU A 323 11.44 11.00 -31.03
CA LEU A 323 10.19 11.70 -31.36
C LEU A 323 9.85 12.84 -30.40
N ALA A 324 10.69 13.14 -29.41
CA ALA A 324 10.40 14.13 -28.38
C ALA A 324 10.19 15.57 -28.90
N LEU A 325 10.41 15.85 -30.18
CA LEU A 325 10.13 17.15 -30.81
C LEU A 325 9.16 17.02 -32.01
N GLU A 326 8.54 15.85 -32.16
CA GLU A 326 7.79 15.45 -33.36
C GLU A 326 6.35 15.09 -32.98
N THR A 327 5.46 16.09 -33.00
CA THR A 327 4.08 15.96 -32.49
C THR A 327 3.29 14.84 -33.16
N GLU A 328 3.22 14.84 -34.49
CA GLU A 328 2.39 13.89 -35.26
C GLU A 328 2.94 12.46 -35.18
N GLN A 329 4.26 12.32 -35.26
CA GLN A 329 4.94 11.03 -35.17
C GLN A 329 4.80 10.46 -33.75
N THR A 330 4.80 11.30 -32.71
CA THR A 330 4.50 10.88 -31.34
C THR A 330 3.06 10.36 -31.20
N ILE A 331 2.08 11.02 -31.84
CA ILE A 331 0.68 10.55 -31.85
C ILE A 331 0.58 9.17 -32.51
N GLU A 332 1.21 8.97 -33.67
CA GLU A 332 1.18 7.68 -34.37
C GLU A 332 1.93 6.59 -33.60
N ALA A 333 3.08 6.91 -33.00
CA ALA A 333 3.81 5.98 -32.15
C ALA A 333 2.99 5.56 -30.92
N ALA A 334 2.27 6.51 -30.29
CA ALA A 334 1.41 6.22 -29.16
C ALA A 334 0.25 5.29 -29.52
N LYS A 335 -0.44 5.54 -30.64
CA LYS A 335 -1.50 4.65 -31.17
C LYS A 335 -0.95 3.25 -31.48
N TRP A 336 0.22 3.19 -32.13
CA TRP A 336 0.86 1.94 -32.49
C TRP A 336 1.24 1.12 -31.24
N LEU A 337 1.91 1.72 -30.26
CA LEU A 337 2.26 1.05 -29.01
C LEU A 337 1.02 0.58 -28.24
N HIS A 338 0.02 1.43 -28.09
CA HIS A 338 -1.22 1.07 -27.40
C HIS A 338 -1.90 -0.15 -28.04
N LYS A 339 -1.99 -0.16 -29.39
CA LYS A 339 -2.55 -1.27 -30.15
C LYS A 339 -1.70 -2.54 -30.07
N ARG A 340 -0.37 -2.41 -30.09
CA ARG A 340 0.56 -3.56 -30.05
C ARG A 340 0.61 -4.21 -28.68
N VAL A 341 0.63 -3.41 -27.61
CA VAL A 341 0.57 -3.93 -26.24
C VAL A 341 -0.80 -4.57 -26.00
N ASN A 342 -1.89 -3.88 -26.35
CA ASN A 342 -3.26 -4.40 -26.26
C ASN A 342 -3.69 -4.83 -24.84
N HIS A 343 -3.31 -4.06 -23.82
CA HIS A 343 -3.81 -4.25 -22.44
C HIS A 343 -4.46 -2.96 -21.91
N ARG A 344 -5.48 -3.12 -21.07
CA ARG A 344 -6.27 -2.04 -20.46
C ARG A 344 -5.52 -1.19 -19.44
N ASN A 345 -4.43 -1.71 -18.90
CA ASN A 345 -3.61 -1.11 -17.85
C ASN A 345 -2.23 -0.66 -18.37
N VAL A 346 -2.09 -0.45 -19.68
CA VAL A 346 -0.89 0.19 -20.23
C VAL A 346 -1.02 1.71 -20.20
N TYR A 347 0.03 2.39 -19.75
CA TYR A 347 0.25 3.80 -20.01
C TYR A 347 1.22 3.96 -21.17
N ILE A 348 0.85 4.78 -22.15
CA ILE A 348 1.83 5.27 -23.13
C ILE A 348 2.53 6.48 -22.52
N LYS A 349 3.85 6.41 -22.43
CA LYS A 349 4.66 7.45 -21.81
C LYS A 349 5.17 8.41 -22.87
N ILE A 350 4.80 9.70 -22.72
CA ILE A 350 5.04 10.77 -23.70
C ILE A 350 5.80 11.92 -23.00
N PRO A 351 6.91 12.42 -23.56
CA PRO A 351 7.65 13.53 -22.97
C PRO A 351 6.85 14.84 -23.04
N ALA A 352 6.99 15.68 -22.02
CA ALA A 352 6.37 16.99 -21.91
C ALA A 352 7.23 18.09 -22.51
N THR A 353 7.82 17.89 -23.70
CA THR A 353 8.42 19.02 -24.42
C THR A 353 7.31 19.94 -24.94
N ALA A 354 7.64 21.20 -25.26
CA ALA A 354 6.65 22.13 -25.80
C ALA A 354 5.95 21.58 -27.05
N GLU A 355 6.72 20.95 -27.93
CA GLU A 355 6.28 20.34 -29.18
C GLU A 355 5.41 19.10 -28.95
N CYS A 356 5.62 18.37 -27.85
CA CYS A 356 4.83 17.18 -27.54
C CYS A 356 3.57 17.46 -26.72
N ILE A 357 3.39 18.65 -26.11
CA ILE A 357 2.14 18.99 -25.39
C ILE A 357 0.87 18.73 -26.23
N PRO A 358 0.79 19.13 -27.52
CA PRO A 358 -0.40 18.85 -28.33
C PRO A 358 -0.63 17.35 -28.57
N SER A 359 0.43 16.54 -28.58
CA SER A 359 0.31 15.07 -28.72
C SER A 359 -0.37 14.44 -27.51
N ILE A 360 -0.10 14.94 -26.30
CA ILE A 360 -0.74 14.48 -25.05
C ILE A 360 -2.25 14.69 -25.13
N LYS A 361 -2.68 15.92 -25.45
CA LYS A 361 -4.10 16.25 -25.66
C LYS A 361 -4.73 15.31 -26.67
N LYS A 362 -4.09 15.12 -27.83
CA LYS A 362 -4.64 14.30 -28.91
C LYS A 362 -4.75 12.82 -28.53
N VAL A 363 -3.75 12.28 -27.83
CA VAL A 363 -3.76 10.86 -27.41
C VAL A 363 -4.82 10.62 -26.33
N ILE A 364 -4.95 11.53 -25.35
CA ILE A 364 -6.02 11.47 -24.35
C ILE A 364 -7.41 11.57 -25.01
N SER A 365 -7.59 12.43 -26.02
CA SER A 365 -8.89 12.56 -26.71
C SER A 365 -9.29 11.28 -27.45
N LEU A 366 -8.32 10.43 -27.81
CA LEU A 366 -8.56 9.10 -28.41
C LEU A 366 -8.90 8.02 -27.37
N GLY A 367 -9.00 8.39 -26.09
CA GLY A 367 -9.28 7.47 -24.99
C GLY A 367 -8.07 6.65 -24.54
N ILE A 368 -6.86 7.01 -24.98
CA ILE A 368 -5.63 6.31 -24.61
C ILE A 368 -5.06 6.93 -23.35
N SER A 369 -4.80 6.09 -22.35
CA SER A 369 -4.21 6.50 -21.08
C SER A 369 -2.72 6.87 -21.24
N VAL A 370 -2.29 8.01 -20.69
CA VAL A 370 -0.92 8.56 -20.87
C VAL A 370 -0.18 8.76 -19.56
N ASN A 371 1.09 8.36 -19.50
CA ASN A 371 2.05 8.82 -18.49
C ASN A 371 2.88 9.97 -19.09
N VAL A 372 2.64 11.20 -18.66
CA VAL A 372 3.41 12.35 -19.16
C VAL A 372 4.73 12.43 -18.42
N THR A 373 5.87 12.53 -19.11
CA THR A 373 7.22 12.49 -18.50
C THR A 373 8.08 13.72 -18.79
N LEU A 374 9.24 13.84 -18.15
CA LEU A 374 10.18 14.96 -18.30
C LEU A 374 9.59 16.32 -17.90
N ILE A 375 8.80 16.34 -16.82
CA ILE A 375 8.26 17.59 -16.26
C ILE A 375 9.22 18.08 -15.18
N PHE A 376 9.81 19.27 -15.39
CA PHE A 376 10.84 19.85 -14.51
C PHE A 376 10.48 21.23 -13.93
N SER A 377 9.38 21.83 -14.39
CA SER A 377 8.97 23.18 -14.01
C SER A 377 7.46 23.30 -13.80
N LEU A 378 7.05 24.26 -12.98
CA LEU A 378 5.63 24.56 -12.75
C LEU A 378 4.90 25.01 -14.04
N PRO A 379 5.46 25.90 -14.89
CA PRO A 379 4.79 26.27 -16.15
C PRO A 379 4.61 25.09 -17.09
N ARG A 380 5.59 24.17 -17.13
CA ARG A 380 5.43 22.96 -17.94
C ARG A 380 4.36 22.05 -17.37
N TYR A 381 4.33 21.88 -16.05
CA TYR A 381 3.31 21.06 -15.40
C TYR A 381 1.90 21.60 -15.63
N GLU A 382 1.73 22.93 -15.56
CA GLU A 382 0.47 23.58 -15.90
C GLU A 382 0.01 23.24 -17.33
N ALA A 383 0.91 23.37 -18.31
CA ALA A 383 0.62 23.03 -19.71
C ALA A 383 0.23 21.54 -19.89
N VAL A 384 0.82 20.64 -19.09
CA VAL A 384 0.47 19.22 -19.08
C VAL A 384 -0.94 18.98 -18.53
N ILE A 385 -1.30 19.64 -17.42
CA ILE A 385 -2.65 19.55 -16.85
C ILE A 385 -3.68 20.09 -17.84
N ASP A 386 -3.41 21.25 -18.45
CA ASP A 386 -4.33 21.85 -19.41
C ASP A 386 -4.51 20.96 -20.64
N ALA A 387 -3.45 20.34 -21.16
CA ALA A 387 -3.56 19.37 -22.25
C ALA A 387 -4.36 18.12 -21.86
N TYR A 388 -4.24 17.64 -20.62
CA TYR A 388 -5.05 16.53 -20.12
C TYR A 388 -6.55 16.89 -20.06
N LEU A 389 -6.87 18.04 -19.46
CA LEU A 389 -8.25 18.52 -19.35
C LEU A 389 -8.87 18.73 -20.74
N GLU A 390 -8.14 19.38 -21.66
CA GLU A 390 -8.59 19.58 -23.04
C GLU A 390 -8.76 18.26 -23.81
N GLY A 391 -7.89 17.28 -23.54
CA GLY A 391 -7.98 15.94 -24.12
C GLY A 391 -9.26 15.23 -23.66
N LEU A 392 -9.58 15.28 -22.37
CA LEU A 392 -10.81 14.74 -21.81
C LEU A 392 -12.06 15.46 -22.35
N GLU A 393 -12.00 16.79 -22.46
CA GLU A 393 -13.07 17.61 -23.04
C GLU A 393 -13.34 17.24 -24.50
N SER A 394 -12.30 16.90 -25.24
CA SER A 394 -12.35 16.50 -26.65
C SER A 394 -12.58 15.00 -26.86
N CYS A 395 -12.66 14.21 -25.79
CA CYS A 395 -12.84 12.76 -25.90
C CYS A 395 -14.30 12.42 -26.23
N GLU A 396 -14.50 11.60 -27.26
CA GLU A 396 -15.84 11.16 -27.68
C GLU A 396 -16.45 10.09 -26.75
N ALA A 397 -15.64 9.54 -25.83
CA ALA A 397 -16.10 8.55 -24.87
C ALA A 397 -17.14 9.15 -23.91
N LYS A 398 -18.29 8.46 -23.78
CA LYS A 398 -19.34 8.86 -22.84
C LYS A 398 -18.94 8.66 -21.38
N ASP A 399 -18.12 7.66 -21.12
CA ASP A 399 -17.55 7.35 -19.82
C ASP A 399 -16.04 7.59 -19.86
N LEU A 400 -15.59 8.59 -19.10
CA LEU A 400 -14.18 8.97 -19.01
C LEU A 400 -13.43 8.18 -17.91
N SER A 401 -14.09 7.27 -17.19
CA SER A 401 -13.49 6.54 -16.06
C SER A 401 -12.32 5.64 -16.42
N LYS A 402 -12.15 5.33 -17.72
CA LYS A 402 -11.06 4.53 -18.27
C LYS A 402 -9.94 5.35 -18.90
N VAL A 403 -10.12 6.66 -19.07
CA VAL A 403 -9.11 7.56 -19.63
C VAL A 403 -8.36 8.25 -18.49
N THR A 404 -7.29 7.61 -18.07
CA THR A 404 -6.51 8.04 -16.90
C THR A 404 -5.17 8.61 -17.34
N SER A 405 -4.51 9.34 -16.44
CA SER A 405 -3.17 9.85 -16.69
C SER A 405 -2.40 10.07 -15.40
N VAL A 406 -1.08 10.00 -15.50
CA VAL A 406 -0.15 10.46 -14.46
C VAL A 406 0.82 11.48 -15.06
N ALA A 407 1.26 12.44 -14.25
CA ALA A 407 2.23 13.45 -14.63
C ALA A 407 3.54 13.25 -13.85
N SER A 408 4.53 12.65 -14.49
CA SER A 408 5.86 12.34 -13.92
C SER A 408 6.69 13.61 -13.75
N PHE A 409 6.60 14.22 -12.57
CA PHE A 409 7.34 15.39 -12.13
C PHE A 409 8.68 14.98 -11.51
N PHE A 410 9.78 15.42 -12.10
CA PHE A 410 11.12 14.98 -11.74
C PHE A 410 11.68 15.79 -10.56
N VAL A 411 12.24 15.10 -9.56
CA VAL A 411 12.72 15.74 -8.33
C VAL A 411 14.24 15.81 -8.23
N SER A 412 14.98 14.69 -8.14
CA SER A 412 16.41 14.73 -7.79
C SER A 412 17.29 15.50 -8.78
N ARG A 413 16.88 15.61 -10.05
CA ARG A 413 17.63 16.34 -11.08
C ARG A 413 17.62 17.85 -10.82
N VAL A 414 16.54 18.36 -10.22
CA VAL A 414 16.40 19.79 -9.85
C VAL A 414 17.44 20.17 -8.82
N ASP A 415 17.50 19.45 -7.69
CA ASP A 415 18.52 19.71 -6.66
C ASP A 415 19.94 19.46 -7.19
N THR A 416 20.16 18.44 -8.03
CA THR A 416 21.49 18.22 -8.63
C THR A 416 22.00 19.44 -9.43
N LEU A 417 21.12 20.13 -10.15
CA LEU A 417 21.49 21.33 -10.92
C LEU A 417 21.55 22.58 -10.03
N ILE A 418 20.54 22.79 -9.19
CA ILE A 418 20.44 23.97 -8.33
C ILE A 418 21.54 23.97 -7.28
N ASP A 419 21.85 22.84 -6.63
CA ASP A 419 22.94 22.75 -5.65
C ASP A 419 24.27 23.16 -6.28
N LYS A 420 24.58 22.71 -7.50
CA LYS A 420 25.80 23.15 -8.23
C LYS A 420 25.82 24.67 -8.46
N ARG A 421 24.68 25.28 -8.79
CA ARG A 421 24.56 26.73 -8.98
C ARG A 421 24.72 27.48 -7.65
N LEU A 422 24.10 27.00 -6.58
CA LEU A 422 24.21 27.55 -5.23
C LEU A 422 25.64 27.45 -4.69
N GLU A 423 26.34 26.35 -4.95
CA GLU A 423 27.75 26.15 -4.59
C GLU A 423 28.67 27.11 -5.33
N LYS A 424 28.39 27.38 -6.62
CA LYS A 424 29.12 28.38 -7.40
C LYS A 424 28.91 29.80 -6.87
N ILE A 425 27.72 30.11 -6.33
CA ILE A 425 27.43 31.40 -5.69
C ILE A 425 28.17 31.51 -4.35
N GLY A 426 28.22 30.43 -3.56
CA GLY A 426 29.11 30.27 -2.41
C GLY A 426 28.81 31.13 -1.17
N THR A 427 27.74 31.93 -1.18
CA THR A 427 27.31 32.67 0.03
C THR A 427 26.68 31.71 1.04
N GLU A 428 26.77 32.02 2.33
CA GLU A 428 26.16 31.20 3.40
C GLU A 428 24.65 31.00 3.17
N ALA A 429 23.95 32.07 2.76
CA ALA A 429 22.54 32.03 2.42
C ALA A 429 22.23 31.09 1.23
N ALA A 430 23.07 31.08 0.18
CA ALA A 430 22.90 30.17 -0.95
C ALA A 430 23.18 28.72 -0.56
N LEU A 431 24.26 28.46 0.18
CA LEU A 431 24.63 27.11 0.61
C LEU A 431 23.59 26.49 1.58
N ALA A 432 22.87 27.31 2.33
CA ALA A 432 21.78 26.89 3.21
C ALA A 432 20.49 26.47 2.47
N LEU A 433 20.40 26.72 1.16
CA LEU A 433 19.27 26.32 0.30
C LEU A 433 19.47 24.97 -0.39
N ARG A 434 20.66 24.37 -0.27
CA ARG A 434 20.96 23.08 -0.91
C ARG A 434 20.04 21.96 -0.43
N GLY A 435 19.63 21.10 -1.36
CA GLY A 435 18.73 19.97 -1.08
C GLY A 435 17.29 20.36 -0.71
N LYS A 436 16.89 21.61 -0.94
CA LYS A 436 15.54 22.11 -0.64
C LYS A 436 14.73 22.49 -1.88
N ALA A 437 15.38 22.63 -3.03
CA ALA A 437 14.77 23.21 -4.22
C ALA A 437 13.74 22.25 -4.83
N ALA A 438 14.09 20.97 -4.95
CA ALA A 438 13.23 19.96 -5.54
C ALA A 438 11.96 19.71 -4.72
N THR A 439 12.09 19.60 -3.39
CA THR A 439 10.96 19.34 -2.49
C THR A 439 10.04 20.56 -2.38
N ALA A 440 10.60 21.78 -2.34
CA ALA A 440 9.81 23.01 -2.40
C ALA A 440 9.03 23.11 -3.72
N GLN A 441 9.70 22.91 -4.87
CA GLN A 441 9.02 22.93 -6.16
C GLN A 441 7.94 21.84 -6.28
N ALA A 442 8.19 20.63 -5.76
CA ALA A 442 7.20 19.55 -5.74
C ALA A 442 5.95 19.92 -4.91
N ALA A 443 6.12 20.55 -3.75
CA ALA A 443 4.99 21.05 -2.96
C ALA A 443 4.17 22.09 -3.73
N LEU A 444 4.83 23.01 -4.45
CA LEU A 444 4.14 23.99 -5.32
C LEU A 444 3.44 23.33 -6.51
N ALA A 445 4.04 22.28 -7.09
CA ALA A 445 3.39 21.49 -8.13
C ALA A 445 2.13 20.81 -7.59
N TYR A 446 2.19 20.26 -6.38
CA TYR A 446 1.01 19.67 -5.73
C TYR A 446 -0.08 20.70 -5.41
N LYS A 447 0.29 21.92 -5.02
CA LYS A 447 -0.65 23.04 -4.87
C LYS A 447 -1.34 23.37 -6.20
N LEU A 448 -0.58 23.50 -7.29
CA LEU A 448 -1.12 23.72 -8.63
C LEU A 448 -2.07 22.59 -9.06
N TYR A 449 -1.72 21.33 -8.76
CA TYR A 449 -2.59 20.17 -8.98
C TYR A 449 -3.93 20.32 -8.25
N GLN A 450 -3.92 20.68 -6.97
CA GLN A 450 -5.15 20.88 -6.19
C GLN A 450 -6.03 21.99 -6.77
N GLU A 451 -5.41 23.08 -7.23
CA GLU A 451 -6.11 24.22 -7.84
C GLU A 451 -6.74 23.84 -9.19
N LYS A 452 -5.97 23.23 -10.10
CA LYS A 452 -6.43 22.90 -11.46
C LYS A 452 -7.46 21.77 -11.53
N PHE A 453 -7.44 20.83 -10.58
CA PHE A 453 -8.43 19.76 -10.45
C PHE A 453 -9.52 20.12 -9.43
N SER A 454 -9.98 21.37 -9.49
CA SER A 454 -11.09 21.91 -8.70
C SER A 454 -11.94 22.87 -9.54
N GLY A 455 -13.13 23.21 -9.04
CA GLY A 455 -14.01 24.19 -9.65
C GLY A 455 -14.78 23.69 -10.89
N PRO A 456 -15.53 24.59 -11.56
CA PRO A 456 -16.56 24.19 -12.52
C PRO A 456 -16.06 23.39 -13.73
N ARG A 457 -14.85 23.67 -14.23
CA ARG A 457 -14.24 22.95 -15.36
C ARG A 457 -13.99 21.49 -15.00
N TRP A 458 -13.37 21.24 -13.85
CA TRP A 458 -13.10 19.90 -13.35
C TRP A 458 -14.39 19.15 -13.00
N GLU A 459 -15.30 19.78 -12.26
CA GLU A 459 -16.57 19.16 -11.84
C GLU A 459 -17.43 18.72 -13.03
N ALA A 460 -17.36 19.41 -14.18
CA ALA A 460 -18.04 19.02 -15.40
C ALA A 460 -17.49 17.72 -16.00
N LEU A 461 -16.17 17.50 -15.92
CA LEU A 461 -15.49 16.29 -16.37
C LEU A 461 -15.69 15.13 -15.39
N GLU A 462 -15.61 15.40 -14.09
CA GLU A 462 -15.84 14.42 -13.04
C GLU A 462 -17.25 13.82 -13.12
N LYS A 463 -18.27 14.62 -13.44
CA LYS A 463 -19.64 14.15 -13.72
C LYS A 463 -19.75 13.16 -14.89
N LYS A 464 -18.77 13.17 -15.81
CA LYS A 464 -18.65 12.20 -16.91
C LYS A 464 -17.76 11.00 -16.55
N GLY A 465 -17.36 10.88 -15.28
CA GLY A 465 -16.52 9.80 -14.77
C GLY A 465 -15.02 10.07 -14.87
N ALA A 466 -14.57 11.26 -15.26
CA ALA A 466 -13.15 11.57 -15.38
C ALA A 466 -12.42 11.41 -14.03
N ARG A 467 -11.13 11.07 -14.09
CA ARG A 467 -10.24 10.99 -12.92
C ARG A 467 -9.20 12.10 -12.98
N LYS A 468 -8.71 12.55 -11.82
CA LYS A 468 -7.64 13.54 -11.79
C LYS A 468 -6.37 12.94 -12.41
N GLN A 469 -5.61 13.71 -13.17
CA GLN A 469 -4.25 13.30 -13.55
C GLN A 469 -3.37 13.39 -12.32
N ARG A 470 -3.06 12.25 -11.70
CA ARG A 470 -2.27 12.22 -10.46
C ARG A 470 -0.84 12.72 -10.74
N VAL A 471 -0.30 13.50 -9.81
CA VAL A 471 1.12 13.82 -9.83
C VAL A 471 1.91 12.55 -9.53
N LEU A 472 2.95 12.27 -10.31
CA LEU A 472 3.87 11.17 -10.10
C LEU A 472 5.26 11.73 -9.80
N TRP A 473 5.80 11.47 -8.62
CA TRP A 473 7.16 11.87 -8.26
C TRP A 473 8.18 10.92 -8.90
N ALA A 474 8.95 11.44 -9.85
CA ALA A 474 9.93 10.67 -10.63
C ALA A 474 11.37 11.11 -10.32
N SER A 475 12.34 10.24 -10.62
CA SER A 475 13.75 10.48 -10.27
C SER A 475 13.91 10.72 -8.76
N THR A 476 13.42 9.77 -7.95
CA THR A 476 13.38 9.83 -6.47
C THR A 476 14.63 9.25 -5.81
N SER A 477 15.63 8.79 -6.57
CA SER A 477 16.93 8.45 -5.99
C SER A 477 17.70 9.70 -5.56
N VAL A 478 18.17 9.67 -4.32
CA VAL A 478 19.07 10.69 -3.79
C VAL A 478 20.45 10.59 -4.45
N LYS A 479 20.98 11.74 -4.89
CA LYS A 479 22.25 11.83 -5.65
C LYS A 479 23.41 12.34 -4.80
N ASN A 480 23.11 13.02 -3.70
CA ASN A 480 24.08 13.54 -2.76
C ASN A 480 24.09 12.65 -1.50
N PRO A 481 25.19 11.96 -1.18
CA PRO A 481 25.26 11.06 -0.02
C PRO A 481 25.18 11.80 1.33
N ALA A 482 25.27 13.14 1.35
CA ALA A 482 25.04 13.94 2.55
C ALA A 482 23.55 14.09 2.90
N TYR A 483 22.64 13.74 1.98
CA TYR A 483 21.21 13.80 2.22
C TYR A 483 20.68 12.43 2.67
N PRO A 484 19.61 12.39 3.49
CA PRO A 484 18.90 11.14 3.75
C PRO A 484 18.47 10.51 2.42
N ASP A 485 18.71 9.22 2.23
CA ASP A 485 18.35 8.45 1.03
C ASP A 485 16.84 8.37 0.76
N THR A 486 16.01 8.74 1.75
CA THR A 486 14.55 8.90 1.64
C THR A 486 14.08 10.34 1.33
N LEU A 487 15.00 11.30 1.10
CA LEU A 487 14.69 12.74 0.90
C LEU A 487 13.65 13.01 -0.20
N TYR A 488 13.55 12.16 -1.22
CA TYR A 488 12.60 12.35 -2.32
C TYR A 488 11.40 11.41 -2.26
N VAL A 489 11.18 10.75 -1.12
CA VAL A 489 9.95 9.98 -0.85
C VAL A 489 9.24 10.61 0.33
N ASN A 490 9.88 10.65 1.52
CA ASN A 490 9.26 11.09 2.77
C ASN A 490 8.55 12.46 2.69
N PRO A 491 9.17 13.55 2.21
CA PRO A 491 8.51 14.86 2.20
C PRO A 491 7.47 15.01 1.09
N LEU A 492 7.37 14.06 0.16
CA LEU A 492 6.46 14.14 -0.99
C LEU A 492 5.18 13.31 -0.82
N ILE A 493 4.97 12.75 0.36
CA ILE A 493 3.81 11.91 0.66
C ILE A 493 2.54 12.76 0.76
N GLY A 494 1.53 12.38 -0.03
CA GLY A 494 0.17 12.92 0.09
C GLY A 494 -0.85 12.23 -0.81
N PRO A 495 -2.14 12.53 -0.63
CA PRO A 495 -3.23 11.82 -1.29
C PRO A 495 -3.25 12.05 -2.81
N ASP A 496 -3.87 11.12 -3.53
CA ASP A 496 -4.06 11.18 -4.98
C ASP A 496 -2.76 11.41 -5.77
N SER A 497 -1.66 10.85 -5.28
CA SER A 497 -0.33 10.96 -5.91
C SER A 497 0.31 9.59 -6.09
N VAL A 498 1.38 9.56 -6.88
CA VAL A 498 2.19 8.37 -7.14
C VAL A 498 3.64 8.72 -6.83
N THR A 499 4.41 7.78 -6.30
CA THR A 499 5.87 7.88 -6.24
C THR A 499 6.45 6.68 -6.98
N THR A 500 7.29 6.92 -7.98
CA THR A 500 8.02 5.83 -8.64
C THR A 500 9.43 5.76 -8.09
N MET A 501 9.81 4.57 -7.60
CA MET A 501 11.03 4.36 -6.86
C MET A 501 11.90 3.32 -7.58
N PRO A 502 13.15 3.66 -7.95
CA PRO A 502 14.12 2.65 -8.37
C PRO A 502 14.57 1.81 -7.18
N ASP A 503 15.27 0.70 -7.44
CA ASP A 503 15.68 -0.31 -6.46
C ASP A 503 16.18 0.27 -5.12
N GLN A 504 17.13 1.20 -5.18
CA GLN A 504 17.75 1.79 -3.99
C GLN A 504 16.76 2.62 -3.16
N ALA A 505 15.93 3.44 -3.82
CA ALA A 505 14.96 4.30 -3.12
C ALA A 505 13.83 3.45 -2.51
N LEU A 506 13.39 2.41 -3.23
CA LEU A 506 12.38 1.48 -2.75
C LEU A 506 12.88 0.72 -1.51
N GLN A 507 14.12 0.22 -1.55
CA GLN A 507 14.74 -0.48 -0.42
C GLN A 507 14.92 0.44 0.79
N ALA A 508 15.47 1.64 0.60
CA ALA A 508 15.64 2.61 1.69
C ALA A 508 14.30 2.97 2.34
N PHE A 509 13.26 3.24 1.53
CA PHE A 509 11.94 3.55 2.06
C PHE A 509 11.32 2.36 2.81
N MET A 510 11.47 1.12 2.32
CA MET A 510 10.96 -0.06 3.03
C MET A 510 11.71 -0.37 4.33
N ASP A 511 12.98 0.00 4.43
CA ASP A 511 13.82 -0.23 5.63
C ASP A 511 13.54 0.81 6.72
N HIS A 512 13.51 2.11 6.36
CA HIS A 512 13.45 3.20 7.33
C HIS A 512 12.70 4.45 6.83
N GLY A 513 11.77 4.29 5.88
CA GLY A 513 10.86 5.34 5.44
C GLY A 513 9.96 5.85 6.58
N THR A 514 9.47 7.09 6.44
CA THR A 514 8.52 7.68 7.39
C THR A 514 7.21 7.95 6.68
N VAL A 515 6.16 7.21 7.03
CA VAL A 515 4.83 7.36 6.45
C VAL A 515 4.08 8.48 7.17
N SER A 516 4.03 9.66 6.57
CA SER A 516 3.26 10.81 7.06
C SER A 516 2.90 11.73 5.89
N ARG A 517 1.69 12.29 5.86
CA ARG A 517 1.32 13.33 4.91
C ARG A 517 2.17 14.58 5.14
N THR A 518 2.89 15.01 4.13
CA THR A 518 3.86 16.13 4.21
C THR A 518 3.79 17.08 3.04
N ILE A 519 3.37 16.61 1.86
CA ILE A 519 3.45 17.39 0.60
C ILE A 519 2.68 18.71 0.67
N ASP A 520 1.62 18.76 1.47
CA ASP A 520 0.73 19.91 1.66
C ASP A 520 0.71 20.42 3.10
N ALA A 521 1.73 20.07 3.90
CA ALA A 521 1.82 20.50 5.28
C ALA A 521 2.14 22.01 5.41
N ASN A 522 2.94 22.58 4.50
CA ASN A 522 3.34 23.98 4.56
C ASN A 522 3.74 24.56 3.18
N PHE A 523 2.74 25.01 2.41
CA PHE A 523 3.00 25.67 1.12
C PHE A 523 3.74 27.01 1.26
N GLU A 524 3.51 27.76 2.35
CA GLU A 524 4.18 29.05 2.55
C GLU A 524 5.71 28.90 2.67
N GLU A 525 6.17 27.84 3.32
CA GLU A 525 7.61 27.55 3.40
C GLU A 525 8.19 27.15 2.04
N ALA A 526 7.45 26.35 1.27
CA ALA A 526 7.85 26.02 -0.10
C ALA A 526 7.96 27.28 -0.99
N GLU A 527 7.01 28.21 -0.89
CA GLU A 527 7.04 29.50 -1.59
C GLU A 527 8.26 30.34 -1.16
N LYS A 528 8.55 30.41 0.15
CA LYS A 528 9.73 31.13 0.67
C LYS A 528 11.04 30.55 0.14
N ILE A 529 11.19 29.23 0.11
CA ILE A 529 12.38 28.56 -0.43
C ILE A 529 12.50 28.83 -1.93
N TYR A 530 11.41 28.68 -2.68
CA TYR A 530 11.37 28.91 -4.13
C TYR A 530 11.77 30.36 -4.47
N ASP A 531 11.25 31.33 -3.71
CA ASP A 531 11.59 32.75 -3.83
C ASP A 531 13.01 33.05 -3.37
N ALA A 532 13.51 32.40 -2.32
CA ALA A 532 14.87 32.58 -1.84
C ALA A 532 15.89 32.13 -2.89
N ILE A 533 15.64 31.00 -3.56
CA ILE A 533 16.47 30.53 -4.68
C ILE A 533 16.45 31.55 -5.84
N ARG A 534 15.27 32.11 -6.17
CA ARG A 534 15.19 33.17 -7.18
C ARG A 534 16.03 34.39 -6.80
N LYS A 535 15.99 34.79 -5.52
CA LYS A 535 16.76 35.94 -4.99
C LYS A 535 18.28 35.72 -5.00
N THR A 536 18.77 34.49 -5.13
CA THR A 536 20.21 34.24 -5.36
C THR A 536 20.62 34.48 -6.81
N GLY A 537 19.68 34.79 -7.71
CA GLY A 537 19.92 34.98 -9.14
C GLY A 537 19.78 33.71 -9.98
N ILE A 538 19.23 32.62 -9.42
CA ILE A 538 18.92 31.40 -10.18
C ILE A 538 17.52 31.56 -10.79
N ASP A 539 17.43 31.44 -12.11
CA ASP A 539 16.16 31.47 -12.83
C ASP A 539 15.56 30.06 -12.92
N TRP A 540 14.33 29.91 -12.42
CA TRP A 540 13.58 28.65 -12.44
C TRP A 540 13.15 28.23 -13.85
N ASP A 541 12.86 29.19 -14.73
CA ASP A 541 12.47 28.89 -16.10
C ASP A 541 13.67 28.35 -16.88
N GLU A 542 14.84 28.99 -16.71
CA GLU A 542 16.10 28.52 -17.27
C GLU A 542 16.47 27.11 -16.76
N VAL A 543 16.31 26.87 -15.45
CA VAL A 543 16.53 25.54 -14.85
C VAL A 543 15.60 24.51 -15.48
N GLY A 544 14.31 24.82 -15.61
CA GLY A 544 13.32 23.94 -16.22
C GLY A 544 13.65 23.59 -17.67
N SER A 545 13.93 24.60 -18.49
CA SER A 545 14.29 24.43 -19.90
C SER A 545 15.58 23.64 -20.09
N LEU A 546 16.61 23.89 -19.26
CA LEU A 546 17.87 23.16 -19.33
C LEU A 546 17.68 21.68 -18.99
N LEU A 547 16.95 21.38 -17.90
CA LEU A 547 16.69 20.00 -17.49
C LEU A 547 15.82 19.24 -18.50
N GLU A 548 14.86 19.91 -19.15
CA GLU A 548 14.07 19.36 -20.24
C GLU A 548 14.98 18.97 -21.43
N LEU A 549 15.83 19.91 -21.88
CA LEU A 549 16.77 19.68 -22.99
C LEU A 549 17.75 18.54 -22.69
N GLU A 550 18.45 18.60 -21.55
CA GLU A 550 19.39 17.57 -21.12
C GLU A 550 18.70 16.22 -20.91
N GLY A 551 17.44 16.24 -20.44
CA GLY A 551 16.63 15.04 -20.26
C GLY A 551 16.33 14.34 -21.58
N VAL A 552 15.88 15.09 -22.59
CA VAL A 552 15.62 14.57 -23.94
C VAL A 552 16.91 14.04 -24.58
N GLU A 553 18.00 14.81 -24.51
CA GLU A 553 19.28 14.42 -25.10
C GLU A 553 19.85 13.16 -24.45
N SER A 554 19.80 13.08 -23.12
CA SER A 554 20.24 11.88 -22.39
C SER A 554 19.43 10.64 -22.77
N PHE A 555 18.13 10.79 -23.03
CA PHE A 555 17.26 9.67 -23.40
C PHE A 555 17.50 9.24 -24.85
N LYS A 556 17.67 10.18 -25.79
CA LYS A 556 18.07 9.89 -27.17
C LYS A 556 19.40 9.15 -27.20
N LYS A 557 20.41 9.64 -26.48
CA LYS A 557 21.72 9.00 -26.38
C LYS A 557 21.65 7.59 -25.79
N SER A 558 20.84 7.40 -24.74
CA SER A 558 20.63 6.07 -24.15
C SER A 558 19.97 5.11 -25.13
N PHE A 559 19.01 5.59 -25.93
CA PHE A 559 18.35 4.78 -26.94
C PHE A 559 19.29 4.41 -28.10
N ASP A 560 20.11 5.35 -28.58
CA ASP A 560 21.10 5.08 -29.62
C ASP A 560 22.17 4.09 -29.15
N SER A 561 22.65 4.25 -27.90
CA SER A 561 23.56 3.31 -27.24
C SER A 561 22.94 1.91 -27.15
N LEU A 562 21.70 1.83 -26.70
CA LEU A 562 20.94 0.58 -26.64
C LEU A 562 20.92 -0.14 -27.99
N LEU A 563 20.55 0.56 -29.07
CA LEU A 563 20.47 -0.05 -30.39
C LEU A 563 21.85 -0.53 -30.88
N SER A 564 22.91 0.24 -30.58
CA SER A 564 24.29 -0.17 -30.88
C SER A 564 24.68 -1.45 -30.12
N SER A 565 24.43 -1.51 -28.81
CA SER A 565 24.73 -2.70 -27.99
C SER A 565 23.90 -3.92 -28.39
N LEU A 566 22.65 -3.74 -28.81
CA LEU A 566 21.86 -4.84 -29.38
C LEU A 566 22.45 -5.34 -30.69
N GLY A 567 22.95 -4.43 -31.56
CA GLY A 567 23.67 -4.80 -32.77
C GLY A 567 24.92 -5.65 -32.48
N GLU A 568 25.72 -5.24 -31.49
CA GLU A 568 26.88 -6.01 -31.03
C GLU A 568 26.49 -7.38 -30.47
N LYS A 569 25.46 -7.43 -29.62
CA LYS A 569 24.94 -8.68 -29.06
C LYS A 569 24.41 -9.59 -30.18
N ALA A 570 23.69 -9.08 -31.18
CA ALA A 570 23.22 -9.85 -32.33
C ALA A 570 24.38 -10.48 -33.12
N ASN A 571 25.46 -9.73 -33.36
CA ASN A 571 26.67 -10.24 -34.01
C ASN A 571 27.34 -11.35 -33.18
N SER A 572 27.41 -11.18 -31.85
CA SER A 572 27.98 -12.18 -30.93
C SER A 572 27.15 -13.48 -30.87
N LEU A 573 25.85 -13.40 -31.11
CA LEU A 573 24.95 -14.55 -31.08
C LEU A 573 24.97 -15.31 -32.41
N LYS A 574 25.15 -14.61 -33.54
CA LYS A 574 25.37 -15.23 -34.87
C LYS A 574 26.71 -15.96 -34.99
N SER A 575 27.74 -15.54 -34.25
CA SER A 575 29.06 -16.20 -34.27
C SER A 575 29.15 -17.45 -33.38
N LYS A 576 28.15 -17.68 -32.51
CA LYS A 576 28.06 -18.84 -31.60
C LYS A 576 27.06 -19.91 -32.06
N SER A 577 26.35 -19.67 -33.16
CA SER A 577 25.51 -20.65 -33.88
C SER A 577 26.29 -21.26 -35.03
#